data_AF-A0A3D2Z6T0-F1
#
_entry.id   AF-A0A3D2Z6T0-F1
#
_cell.length_a   1.000
_cell.length_b   1.000
_cell.length_c   1.000
_cell.angle_alpha   90.00
_cell.angle_beta   90.00
_cell.angle_gamma   90.00
#
_symmetry.space_group_name_H-M   'P 1'
#
loop_
_entity.id
_entity.type
_entity.pdbx_description
1 polymer ?
#
loop_
_entity_poly.entity_id
_entity_poly.type
_entity_poly.pdbx_seq_one_letter_code
_entity_poly.pdbx_strand_id
1 'polypeptide(L)'
;MRSNITFRQSLMLALLCISIAGCGSTMPAVTDLSEIQEAPTRGPMPMDPLRQAYTERGGFPEYIIGVGDKLKLTMREIQLTSESVVVRPDGNISFAMLEDVQAAGRTPTELDD
;
A
#
# COMPACT_ATOMS: atom_id res chain seq x y z
N MET A 1 57.64 45.95 -29.70
CA MET A 1 57.24 45.58 -28.32
C MET A 1 55.73 45.77 -28.05
N ARG A 2 54.82 45.26 -28.91
CA ARG A 2 53.36 45.26 -28.67
C ARG A 2 52.60 44.05 -29.31
N SER A 3 53.26 42.92 -29.59
CA SER A 3 52.61 41.76 -30.25
C SER A 3 52.38 40.54 -29.35
N ASN A 4 52.95 40.49 -28.14
CA ASN A 4 52.86 39.30 -27.27
C ASN A 4 51.75 39.38 -26.21
N ILE A 5 51.07 40.53 -26.08
CA ILE A 5 49.99 40.76 -25.11
C ILE A 5 48.62 40.37 -25.67
N THR A 6 48.34 40.69 -26.94
CA THR A 6 47.09 40.32 -27.61
C THR A 6 46.99 38.82 -27.87
N PHE A 7 48.13 38.15 -28.15
CA PHE A 7 48.17 36.70 -28.35
C PHE A 7 47.91 35.91 -27.06
N ARG A 8 48.44 36.37 -25.91
CA ARG A 8 48.19 35.75 -24.60
C ARG A 8 46.78 36.00 -24.08
N GLN A 9 46.20 37.18 -24.36
CA GLN A 9 44.80 37.48 -24.01
C GLN A 9 43.80 36.65 -24.84
N SER A 10 44.06 36.44 -26.14
CA SER A 10 43.18 35.61 -26.99
C SER A 10 43.25 34.13 -26.61
N LEU A 11 44.43 33.62 -26.25
CA LEU A 11 44.60 32.23 -25.78
C LEU A 11 43.95 31.98 -24.41
N MET A 12 43.91 32.98 -23.52
CA MET A 12 43.29 32.86 -22.20
C MET A 12 41.76 33.03 -22.23
N LEU A 13 41.22 33.84 -23.14
CA LEU A 13 39.76 33.97 -23.34
C LEU A 13 39.17 32.70 -23.99
N ALA A 14 39.92 32.04 -24.89
CA ALA A 14 39.47 30.81 -25.54
C ALA A 14 39.42 29.60 -24.58
N LEU A 15 40.28 29.57 -23.55
CA LEU A 15 40.31 28.51 -22.54
C LEU A 15 39.27 28.70 -21.41
N LEU A 16 38.77 29.93 -21.20
CA LEU A 16 37.73 30.23 -20.21
C LEU A 16 36.32 29.78 -20.64
N CYS A 17 36.06 29.64 -21.94
CA CYS A 17 34.75 29.27 -22.47
C CYS A 17 34.45 27.76 -22.46
N ILE A 18 35.43 26.91 -22.14
CA ILE A 18 35.29 25.44 -22.25
C ILE A 18 34.68 24.82 -20.98
N SER A 19 34.56 25.56 -19.88
CA SER A 19 34.19 25.02 -18.56
C SER A 19 32.74 25.28 -18.11
N ILE A 20 31.86 25.81 -18.96
CA ILE A 20 30.42 26.00 -18.62
C ILE A 20 29.53 25.10 -19.48
N ALA A 21 29.98 23.88 -19.79
CA ALA A 21 29.07 22.80 -20.19
C ALA A 21 28.32 22.35 -18.93
N GLY A 22 27.32 23.14 -18.54
CA GLY A 22 26.43 22.86 -17.43
C GLY A 22 25.77 21.50 -17.56
N CYS A 23 25.68 20.80 -16.44
CA CYS A 23 24.96 19.55 -16.28
C CYS A 23 23.46 19.82 -16.51
N GLY A 24 23.00 19.68 -17.75
CA GLY A 24 21.58 19.62 -18.06
C GLY A 24 21.05 18.24 -17.69
N SER A 25 20.62 18.06 -16.45
CA SER A 25 19.77 16.91 -16.09
C SER A 25 18.41 17.10 -16.75
N THR A 26 18.30 16.71 -18.02
CA THR A 26 17.02 16.55 -18.70
C THR A 26 16.24 15.46 -17.99
N MET A 27 15.31 15.85 -17.12
CA MET A 27 14.28 14.93 -16.68
C MET A 27 13.46 14.53 -17.91
N PRO A 28 13.33 13.24 -18.24
CA PRO A 28 12.40 12.83 -19.27
C PRO A 28 11.00 13.20 -18.79
N ALA A 29 10.25 13.90 -19.64
CA ALA A 29 8.84 14.17 -19.38
C ALA A 29 8.11 12.82 -19.40
N VAL A 30 7.68 12.35 -18.23
CA VAL A 30 6.81 11.17 -18.08
C VAL A 30 5.41 11.58 -18.55
N THR A 31 5.25 11.76 -19.86
CA THR A 31 3.98 12.12 -20.50
C THR A 31 3.28 10.89 -21.07
N ASP A 32 3.93 9.74 -21.01
CA ASP A 32 3.37 8.52 -21.57
C ASP A 32 2.77 7.64 -20.47
N LEU A 33 1.50 7.94 -20.14
CA LEU A 33 0.66 7.07 -19.31
C LEU A 33 0.15 5.85 -20.08
N SER A 34 0.52 5.70 -21.37
CA SER A 34 0.12 4.54 -22.18
C SER A 34 0.82 3.24 -21.75
N GLU A 35 1.88 3.34 -20.93
CA GLU A 35 2.62 2.21 -20.38
C GLU A 35 2.42 2.05 -18.87
N ILE A 36 1.25 2.44 -18.34
CA ILE A 36 0.74 1.77 -17.15
C ILE A 36 0.14 0.47 -17.66
N GLN A 37 0.96 -0.58 -17.73
CA GLN A 37 0.48 -1.93 -17.97
C GLN A 37 -0.56 -2.22 -16.88
N GLU A 38 -1.84 -2.26 -17.27
CA GLU A 38 -2.90 -2.78 -16.42
C GLU A 38 -2.40 -4.09 -15.84
N ALA A 39 -2.48 -4.19 -14.51
CA ALA A 39 -2.14 -5.42 -13.82
C ALA A 39 -2.81 -6.57 -14.58
N PRO A 40 -2.09 -7.67 -14.87
CA PRO A 40 -2.68 -8.78 -15.60
C PRO A 40 -4.01 -9.08 -14.93
N THR A 41 -5.10 -9.08 -15.70
CA THR A 41 -6.40 -9.55 -15.24
C THR A 41 -6.14 -10.97 -14.78
N ARG A 42 -5.91 -11.14 -13.47
CA ARG A 42 -5.78 -12.45 -12.86
C ARG A 42 -7.04 -13.17 -13.32
N GLY A 43 -6.85 -14.24 -14.10
CA GLY A 43 -7.95 -15.17 -14.36
C GLY A 43 -8.61 -15.48 -13.02
N PRO A 44 -9.93 -15.77 -13.00
CA PRO A 44 -10.65 -15.98 -11.76
C PRO A 44 -9.82 -16.93 -10.91
N MET A 45 -9.37 -16.45 -9.75
CA MET A 45 -8.64 -17.31 -8.82
C MET A 45 -9.53 -18.53 -8.62
N PRO A 46 -8.98 -19.76 -8.65
CA PRO A 46 -9.77 -20.95 -8.36
C PRO A 46 -10.34 -20.80 -6.95
N MET A 47 -11.55 -20.26 -6.90
CA MET A 47 -12.38 -20.11 -5.74
C MET A 47 -13.08 -21.43 -5.61
N ASP A 48 -12.68 -22.24 -4.63
CA ASP A 48 -13.54 -23.32 -4.19
C ASP A 48 -14.84 -22.68 -3.70
N PRO A 49 -16.00 -22.90 -4.35
CA PRO A 49 -17.27 -22.30 -3.94
C PRO A 49 -17.63 -22.67 -2.50
N LEU A 50 -17.05 -23.74 -1.96
CA LEU A 50 -17.21 -24.18 -0.57
C LEU A 50 -16.29 -23.45 0.42
N ARG A 51 -15.36 -22.60 -0.04
CA ARG A 51 -14.37 -21.89 0.77
C ARG A 51 -14.37 -20.38 0.48
N GLN A 52 -15.56 -19.82 0.33
CA GLN A 52 -15.73 -18.38 0.18
C GLN A 52 -15.34 -17.67 1.49
N ALA A 53 -14.19 -16.99 1.51
CA ALA A 53 -13.70 -16.25 2.68
C ALA A 53 -14.21 -14.80 2.75
N TYR A 54 -15.11 -14.40 1.85
CA TYR A 54 -15.64 -13.04 1.77
C TYR A 54 -17.06 -13.00 1.16
N THR A 55 -17.79 -11.93 1.42
CA THR A 55 -19.09 -11.61 0.82
C THR A 55 -19.02 -10.26 0.08
N GLU A 56 -19.86 -10.02 -0.93
CA GLU A 56 -19.91 -8.73 -1.62
C GLU A 56 -20.96 -7.81 -0.97
N ARG A 57 -20.54 -6.68 -0.39
CA ARG A 57 -21.44 -5.64 0.14
C ARG A 57 -21.10 -4.27 -0.44
N GLY A 58 -22.11 -3.60 -1.00
CA GLY A 58 -21.94 -2.27 -1.60
C GLY A 58 -21.00 -2.24 -2.81
N GLY A 59 -20.76 -3.39 -3.45
CA GLY A 59 -19.79 -3.53 -4.55
C GLY A 59 -18.34 -3.76 -4.11
N PHE A 60 -18.12 -4.05 -2.83
CA PHE A 60 -16.81 -4.36 -2.27
C PHE A 60 -16.82 -5.72 -1.54
N PRO A 61 -15.72 -6.50 -1.65
CA PRO A 61 -15.57 -7.73 -0.90
C PRO A 61 -15.28 -7.46 0.58
N GLU A 62 -16.04 -8.09 1.46
CA GLU A 62 -15.93 -8.01 2.91
C GLU A 62 -15.59 -9.38 3.49
N TYR A 63 -14.56 -9.43 4.35
CA TYR A 63 -14.07 -10.68 4.93
C TYR A 63 -15.12 -11.37 5.81
N ILE A 64 -15.21 -12.69 5.69
CA ILE A 64 -16.02 -13.54 6.57
C ILE A 64 -15.07 -14.18 7.59
N ILE A 65 -15.35 -13.96 8.88
CA ILE A 65 -14.57 -14.50 9.98
C ILE A 65 -14.63 -16.02 9.97
N GLY A 66 -13.45 -16.65 10.05
CA GLY A 66 -13.27 -18.09 10.07
C GLY A 66 -12.83 -18.63 11.43
N VAL A 67 -12.99 -19.93 11.61
CA VAL A 67 -12.45 -20.66 12.76
C VAL A 67 -10.92 -20.60 12.74
N GLY A 68 -10.31 -20.32 13.90
CA GLY A 68 -8.87 -20.17 14.06
C GLY A 68 -8.34 -18.76 13.80
N ASP A 69 -9.19 -17.83 13.36
CA ASP A 69 -8.80 -16.43 13.18
C ASP A 69 -8.46 -15.77 14.51
N LYS A 70 -7.50 -14.85 14.47
CA LYS A 70 -7.13 -13.99 15.61
C LYS A 70 -7.79 -12.63 15.45
N LEU A 71 -8.66 -12.28 16.38
CA LEU A 71 -9.36 -11.01 16.40
C LEU A 71 -8.78 -10.11 17.49
N LYS A 72 -8.59 -8.83 17.18
CA LYS A 72 -8.30 -7.80 18.17
C LYS A 72 -9.59 -7.02 18.43
N LEU A 73 -10.18 -7.24 19.60
CA LEU A 73 -11.42 -6.59 20.01
C LEU A 73 -11.09 -5.39 20.87
N THR A 74 -11.84 -4.31 20.71
CA THR A 74 -11.59 -3.06 21.44
C THR A 74 -12.91 -2.55 22.03
N MET A 75 -12.99 -2.50 23.36
CA MET A 75 -14.13 -1.94 24.07
C MET A 75 -13.98 -0.43 24.21
N ARG A 76 -15.03 0.28 23.79
CA ARG A 76 -15.13 1.74 23.90
C ARG A 76 -15.72 2.14 25.24
N GLU A 77 -15.03 1.80 26.33
CA GLU A 77 -15.37 2.30 27.67
C GLU A 77 -14.70 3.66 27.94
N ILE A 78 -14.80 4.16 29.17
CA ILE A 78 -14.06 5.36 29.63
C ILE A 78 -12.54 5.18 29.42
N GLN A 79 -12.07 3.92 29.47
CA GLN A 79 -10.70 3.55 29.12
C GLN A 79 -10.72 2.55 27.97
N LEU A 80 -9.90 2.80 26.96
CA LEU A 80 -9.80 1.93 25.79
C LEU A 80 -9.11 0.63 26.18
N THR A 81 -9.87 -0.46 26.22
CA THR A 81 -9.35 -1.79 26.54
C THR A 81 -9.42 -2.65 25.29
N SER A 82 -8.30 -3.26 24.91
CA SER A 82 -8.24 -4.19 23.78
C SER A 82 -7.72 -5.56 24.19
N GLU A 83 -8.39 -6.60 23.72
CA GLU A 83 -8.00 -8.00 23.94
C GLU A 83 -7.79 -8.70 22.59
N SER A 84 -6.92 -9.70 22.56
CA SER A 84 -6.71 -10.54 21.39
C SER A 84 -7.24 -11.94 21.67
N VAL A 85 -8.22 -12.37 20.88
CA VAL A 85 -8.92 -13.64 21.06
C VAL A 85 -8.83 -14.48 19.79
N VAL A 86 -8.95 -15.79 19.93
CA VAL A 86 -8.97 -16.74 18.80
C VAL A 86 -10.39 -17.28 18.62
N VAL A 87 -10.88 -17.33 17.39
CA VAL A 87 -12.16 -17.98 17.06
C VAL A 87 -12.03 -19.48 17.30
N ARG A 88 -12.81 -20.01 18.24
CA ARG A 88 -12.78 -21.41 18.65
C ARG A 88 -13.34 -22.33 17.56
N PRO A 89 -13.12 -23.67 17.64
CA PRO A 89 -13.63 -24.63 16.68
C PRO A 89 -15.16 -24.70 16.52
N ASP A 90 -15.90 -24.24 17.53
CA ASP A 90 -17.36 -24.11 17.50
C ASP A 90 -17.81 -22.83 16.77
N GLY A 91 -16.89 -21.95 16.38
CA GLY A 91 -17.16 -20.67 15.72
C GLY A 91 -17.38 -19.49 16.69
N ASN A 92 -17.25 -19.72 17.99
CA ASN A 92 -17.47 -18.68 19.00
C ASN A 92 -16.16 -18.08 19.50
N ILE A 93 -16.25 -16.89 20.11
CA ILE A 93 -15.18 -16.27 20.90
C ILE A 93 -15.66 -16.01 22.32
N SER A 94 -14.71 -15.91 23.25
CA SER A 94 -14.94 -15.43 24.60
C SER A 94 -14.23 -14.09 24.78
N PHE A 95 -14.93 -13.06 25.23
CA PHE A 95 -14.42 -11.69 25.36
C PHE A 95 -15.19 -10.93 26.44
N ALA A 96 -14.50 -10.16 27.28
CA ALA A 96 -15.14 -9.28 28.27
C ALA A 96 -16.25 -9.95 29.12
N MET A 97 -15.98 -11.18 29.60
CA MET A 97 -16.93 -12.03 30.36
C MET A 97 -18.12 -12.58 29.56
N LEU A 98 -18.18 -12.36 28.25
CA LEU A 98 -19.07 -13.07 27.33
C LEU A 98 -18.36 -14.35 26.89
N GLU A 99 -18.96 -15.51 27.12
CA GLU A 99 -18.31 -16.79 26.83
C GLU A 99 -18.55 -17.27 25.38
N ASP A 100 -19.77 -17.09 24.85
CA ASP A 100 -20.20 -17.71 23.59
C ASP A 100 -20.74 -16.68 22.59
N VAL A 101 -19.86 -15.77 22.12
CA VAL A 101 -20.22 -14.83 21.05
C VAL A 101 -19.94 -15.47 19.69
N GLN A 102 -20.99 -15.67 18.87
CA GLN A 102 -20.87 -16.20 17.52
C GLN A 102 -20.11 -15.22 16.61
N ALA A 103 -18.87 -15.58 16.25
CA ALA A 103 -18.02 -14.79 15.38
C ALA A 103 -17.87 -15.40 13.99
N ALA A 104 -17.67 -16.71 13.89
CA ALA A 104 -17.51 -17.39 12.61
C ALA A 104 -18.76 -17.22 11.73
N GLY A 105 -18.54 -16.94 10.46
CA GLY A 105 -19.61 -16.68 9.48
C GLY A 105 -20.13 -15.24 9.48
N ARG A 106 -19.72 -14.39 10.43
CA ARG A 106 -19.99 -12.95 10.39
C ARG A 106 -18.86 -12.19 9.74
N THR A 107 -19.15 -11.00 9.24
CA THR A 107 -18.12 -10.03 8.90
C THR A 107 -17.66 -9.22 10.12
N PRO A 108 -16.51 -8.53 10.06
CA PRO A 108 -16.10 -7.61 11.12
C PRO A 108 -17.13 -6.53 11.43
N THR A 109 -17.84 -6.02 10.41
CA THR A 109 -18.92 -5.04 10.62
C THR A 109 -20.12 -5.66 11.31
N GLU A 110 -20.54 -6.86 10.91
CA GLU A 110 -21.66 -7.59 11.57
C GLU A 110 -21.36 -8.08 12.99
N LEU A 111 -20.09 -8.13 13.36
CA LEU A 111 -19.65 -8.45 14.71
C LEU A 111 -19.55 -7.20 15.61
N ASP A 112 -19.37 -6.01 15.02
CA ASP A 112 -19.35 -4.72 15.74
C ASP A 112 -20.76 -4.22 16.07
N ASP A 113 -21.78 -4.64 15.28
CA ASP A 113 -23.21 -4.33 15.45
C ASP A 113 -23.86 -5.13 16.60
#